data_AF-A0A9R0JFH8-F1
#
_entry.id   AF-A0A9R0JFH8-F1
#
_cell.length_a   1.000
_cell.length_b   1.000
_cell.length_c   1.000
_cell.angle_alpha   90.00
_cell.angle_beta   90.00
_cell.angle_gamma   90.00
#
_symmetry.space_group_name_H-M   'P 1'
#
loop_
_entity.id
_entity.type
_entity.pdbx_description
1 polymer ?
#
loop_
_entity_poly.entity_id
_entity_poly.type
_entity_poly.pdbx_seq_one_letter_code
_entity_poly.pdbx_strand_id
1 'polypeptide(L)'
;MEYLPFSPGDESRGSFEEIIESVLSRSREIKVSKYDNSADVAEQHWLQSLDKAMTVQWLCFTPPSTVDDVETVGSRLLLRALMHSNILFREFTLISMWRVPAMPIGAHKLLSFLAEPLKQPTENLLAFEDHDVSDYLKEFSDWSEYYSCDATYRNWLQYELENAEVSPSKLSVEEKQKVIVAAQEALNSSLSLLLRKENPWLVPGENQIYDTTEPVVLELHATAILCLPSGECMCPDATLCATLMSALYSSVTEEVVLNRQLTVDVKVSFRNNFCVEVILRCLAVEGDGLGPHELNDGGILASVMAAGFKGEISRFQAGVTKEISRLDAWYSNADGSVKDQAAYIVRGLCRRCCLPELILRCMQMSVSLVELIEVPERHEELIELVACPETGFIRLFSQQQLQEFLLFEREYSICAMELQEERSMSAHEQLYQY
;
A
#
# COMPACT_ATOMS: atom_id res chain seq x y z
N MET A 1 -19.44 8.05 26.99
CA MET A 1 -18.96 6.83 27.66
C MET A 1 -19.68 6.62 28.98
N GLU A 2 -19.70 7.58 29.91
CA GLU A 2 -20.35 7.43 31.24
C GLU A 2 -21.87 7.13 31.23
N TYR A 3 -22.58 7.42 30.13
CA TYR A 3 -24.05 7.33 30.06
C TYR A 3 -24.58 6.30 29.06
N LEU A 4 -23.71 5.63 28.31
CA LEU A 4 -24.09 4.65 27.29
C LEU A 4 -23.39 3.33 27.57
N PRO A 5 -24.08 2.18 27.38
CA PRO A 5 -23.40 0.90 27.41
C PRO A 5 -22.36 0.84 26.28
N PHE A 6 -21.27 0.10 26.51
CA PHE A 6 -20.22 -0.03 25.49
C PHE A 6 -20.77 -0.78 24.26
N SER A 7 -21.35 -1.96 24.48
CA SER A 7 -21.95 -2.79 23.43
C SER A 7 -23.49 -2.73 23.44
N PRO A 8 -24.15 -3.11 22.33
CA PRO A 8 -25.61 -3.13 22.25
C PRO A 8 -26.21 -4.08 23.29
N GLY A 9 -27.25 -3.63 23.98
CA GLY A 9 -28.05 -4.42 24.90
C GLY A 9 -29.49 -4.58 24.37
N ASP A 10 -30.46 -4.02 25.08
CA ASP A 10 -31.84 -3.89 24.57
C ASP A 10 -31.94 -2.84 23.45
N GLU A 11 -32.63 -3.16 22.34
CA GLU A 11 -32.80 -2.34 21.11
C GLU A 11 -33.34 -0.90 21.32
N SER A 12 -33.70 -0.52 22.55
CA SER A 12 -34.25 0.80 22.88
C SER A 12 -33.21 1.88 23.20
N ARG A 13 -31.93 1.54 23.39
CA ARG A 13 -30.84 2.50 23.66
C ARG A 13 -29.64 2.19 22.76
N GLY A 14 -29.15 3.20 22.04
CA GLY A 14 -27.94 3.07 21.24
C GLY A 14 -26.69 2.81 22.09
N SER A 15 -25.67 2.23 21.48
CA SER A 15 -24.41 1.86 22.15
C SER A 15 -23.25 2.79 21.78
N PHE A 16 -22.21 2.80 22.60
CA PHE A 16 -20.98 3.53 22.27
C PHE A 16 -20.26 2.92 21.06
N GLU A 17 -20.33 1.60 20.90
CA GLU A 17 -19.81 0.85 19.76
C GLU A 17 -20.47 1.28 18.43
N GLU A 18 -21.80 1.43 18.40
CA GLU A 18 -22.51 2.00 17.23
C GLU A 18 -22.04 3.41 16.87
N ILE A 19 -21.77 4.24 17.89
CA ILE A 19 -21.24 5.60 17.68
C ILE A 19 -19.84 5.54 17.08
N ILE A 20 -18.96 4.67 17.60
CA ILE A 20 -17.61 4.47 17.07
C ILE A 20 -17.67 4.02 15.61
N GLU A 21 -18.48 3.01 15.30
CA GLU A 21 -18.64 2.52 13.92
C GLU A 21 -19.14 3.62 12.98
N SER A 22 -20.09 4.44 13.42
CA SER A 22 -20.56 5.61 12.66
C SER A 22 -19.45 6.63 12.45
N VAL A 23 -18.66 6.95 13.48
CA VAL A 23 -17.53 7.89 13.38
C VAL A 23 -16.44 7.37 12.44
N LEU A 24 -16.05 6.10 12.56
CA LEU A 24 -15.03 5.47 11.73
C LEU A 24 -15.48 5.30 10.28
N SER A 25 -16.76 5.01 10.05
CA SER A 25 -17.31 4.95 8.69
C SER A 25 -17.30 6.34 8.04
N ARG A 26 -17.68 7.37 8.80
CA ARG A 26 -17.72 8.77 8.33
C ARG A 26 -16.35 9.40 8.15
N SER A 27 -15.34 9.00 8.93
CA SER A 27 -13.98 9.53 8.80
C SER A 27 -13.38 9.25 7.42
N ARG A 28 -13.82 8.15 6.79
CA ARG A 28 -13.39 7.73 5.45
C ARG A 28 -14.22 8.31 4.32
N GLU A 29 -15.26 9.10 4.62
CA GLU A 29 -16.04 9.77 3.58
C GLU A 29 -15.26 10.94 2.98
N ILE A 30 -15.37 11.08 1.66
CA ILE A 30 -14.74 12.17 0.93
C ILE A 30 -15.46 13.47 1.27
N LYS A 31 -14.70 14.43 1.79
CA LYS A 31 -15.22 15.77 2.05
C LYS A 31 -15.41 16.51 0.73
N VAL A 32 -16.57 17.13 0.58
CA VAL A 32 -16.86 18.02 -0.56
C VAL A 32 -16.12 19.34 -0.32
N SER A 33 -14.91 19.47 -0.86
CA SER A 33 -14.28 20.80 -0.95
C SER A 33 -14.77 21.50 -2.21
N LYS A 34 -14.90 22.83 -2.14
CA LYS A 34 -14.98 23.66 -3.35
C LYS A 34 -13.57 23.69 -3.93
N TYR A 35 -13.30 22.83 -4.89
CA TYR A 35 -12.05 22.84 -5.62
C TYR A 35 -12.01 24.09 -6.49
N ASP A 36 -11.18 25.08 -6.11
CA ASP A 36 -11.05 26.32 -6.88
C ASP A 36 -10.14 26.13 -8.12
N ASN A 37 -9.27 25.10 -8.14
CA ASN A 37 -8.42 24.68 -9.28
C ASN A 37 -8.09 23.18 -9.24
N SER A 38 -7.74 22.56 -10.39
CA SER A 38 -7.42 21.12 -10.50
C SER A 38 -6.11 20.68 -9.82
N ALA A 39 -5.11 21.56 -9.75
CA ALA A 39 -3.82 21.25 -9.10
C ALA A 39 -3.95 21.14 -7.56
N ASP A 40 -4.93 21.84 -6.98
CA ASP A 40 -5.23 21.84 -5.54
C ASP A 40 -5.96 20.54 -5.12
N VAL A 41 -6.54 19.80 -6.09
CA VAL A 41 -7.35 18.60 -5.81
C VAL A 41 -6.50 17.46 -5.22
N ALA A 42 -5.35 17.15 -5.83
CA ALA A 42 -4.45 16.08 -5.36
C ALA A 42 -3.84 16.42 -3.99
N GLU A 43 -3.38 17.66 -3.82
CA GLU A 43 -2.83 18.12 -2.55
C GLU A 43 -3.88 18.07 -1.43
N GLN A 44 -5.10 18.55 -1.68
CA GLN A 44 -6.20 18.43 -0.72
C GLN A 44 -6.54 16.98 -0.41
N HIS A 45 -6.49 16.09 -1.40
CA HIS A 45 -6.73 14.67 -1.20
C HIS A 45 -5.65 14.02 -0.33
N TRP A 46 -4.38 14.39 -0.54
CA TRP A 46 -3.28 14.00 0.35
C TRP A 46 -3.49 14.52 1.77
N LEU A 47 -3.93 15.77 1.95
CA LEU A 47 -4.27 16.33 3.26
C LEU A 47 -5.46 15.62 3.93
N GLN A 48 -6.40 15.06 3.16
CA GLN A 48 -7.48 14.24 3.72
C GLN A 48 -6.95 12.95 4.39
N SER A 49 -5.77 12.44 4.00
CA SER A 49 -5.13 11.32 4.71
C SER A 49 -4.81 11.68 6.17
N LEU A 50 -4.40 12.94 6.43
CA LEU A 50 -4.16 13.43 7.78
C LEU A 50 -5.47 13.48 8.57
N ASP A 51 -6.53 14.03 8.00
CA ASP A 51 -7.84 14.11 8.66
C ASP A 51 -8.38 12.73 9.06
N LYS A 52 -8.25 11.75 8.17
CA LYS A 52 -8.57 10.35 8.46
C LYS A 52 -7.75 9.82 9.63
N ALA A 53 -6.43 10.02 9.60
CA ALA A 53 -5.53 9.58 10.65
C ALA A 53 -5.87 10.21 12.02
N MET A 54 -6.25 11.49 12.05
CA MET A 54 -6.64 12.20 13.27
C MET A 54 -7.87 11.59 13.97
N THR A 55 -8.72 10.85 13.25
CA THR A 55 -9.87 10.15 13.86
C THR A 55 -9.40 9.04 14.82
N VAL A 56 -8.31 8.35 14.49
CA VAL A 56 -7.76 7.26 15.32
C VAL A 56 -7.24 7.77 16.66
N GLN A 57 -6.76 9.02 16.72
CA GLN A 57 -6.29 9.62 17.97
C GLN A 57 -7.32 9.48 19.10
N TRP A 58 -8.61 9.67 18.78
CA TRP A 58 -9.71 9.61 19.75
C TRP A 58 -9.95 8.21 20.33
N LEU A 59 -9.53 7.17 19.61
CA LEU A 59 -9.63 5.78 20.05
C LEU A 59 -8.43 5.33 20.89
N CYS A 60 -7.32 6.07 20.83
CA CYS A 60 -6.10 5.75 21.58
C CYS A 60 -6.05 6.36 23.00
N PHE A 61 -7.13 6.99 23.48
CA PHE A 61 -7.17 7.57 24.83
C PHE A 61 -7.47 6.53 25.90
N THR A 62 -6.81 6.65 27.06
CA THR A 62 -7.19 5.93 28.27
C THR A 62 -8.53 6.48 28.79
N PRO A 63 -9.58 5.64 28.92
CA PRO A 63 -10.85 6.09 29.48
C PRO A 63 -10.69 6.59 30.93
N PRO A 64 -11.52 7.54 31.39
CA PRO A 64 -11.53 7.98 32.78
C PRO A 64 -11.80 6.81 33.75
N SER A 65 -11.22 6.86 34.95
CA SER A 65 -11.44 5.85 36.00
C SER A 65 -12.88 5.76 36.51
N THR A 66 -13.74 6.71 36.11
CA THR A 66 -15.18 6.75 36.41
C THR A 66 -16.01 5.85 35.51
N VAL A 67 -15.45 5.33 34.42
CA VAL A 67 -16.12 4.38 33.52
C VAL A 67 -16.07 2.99 34.13
N ASP A 68 -17.18 2.27 34.14
CA ASP A 68 -17.19 0.87 34.58
C ASP A 68 -16.34 0.02 33.62
N ASP A 69 -15.52 -0.89 34.17
CA ASP A 69 -14.69 -1.82 33.39
C ASP A 69 -13.70 -1.12 32.43
N VAL A 70 -13.00 -0.10 32.93
CA VAL A 70 -12.04 0.75 32.17
C VAL A 70 -11.03 -0.05 31.36
N GLU A 71 -10.49 -1.13 31.90
CA GLU A 71 -9.46 -1.93 31.24
C GLU A 71 -10.02 -2.64 30.00
N THR A 72 -11.20 -3.24 30.10
CA THR A 72 -11.88 -3.88 28.98
C THR A 72 -12.31 -2.86 27.94
N VAL A 73 -12.89 -1.73 28.37
CA VAL A 73 -13.29 -0.63 27.49
C VAL A 73 -12.09 -0.05 26.74
N GLY A 74 -10.97 0.17 27.43
CA GLY A 74 -9.72 0.64 26.84
C GLY A 74 -9.16 -0.35 25.81
N SER A 75 -9.20 -1.65 26.12
CA SER A 75 -8.72 -2.69 25.20
C SER A 75 -9.59 -2.77 23.94
N ARG A 76 -10.92 -2.66 24.06
CA ARG A 76 -11.82 -2.62 22.89
C ARG A 76 -11.62 -1.37 22.03
N LEU A 77 -11.38 -0.22 22.65
CA LEU A 77 -11.05 1.02 21.93
C LEU A 77 -9.75 0.88 21.14
N LEU A 78 -8.71 0.33 21.75
CA LEU A 78 -7.44 0.07 21.10
C LEU A 78 -7.57 -0.94 19.95
N LEU A 79 -8.39 -1.98 20.11
CA LEU A 79 -8.69 -2.93 19.03
C LEU A 79 -9.35 -2.23 17.84
N ARG A 80 -10.36 -1.39 18.08
CA ARG A 80 -11.01 -0.59 17.02
C ARG A 80 -10.02 0.37 16.35
N ALA A 81 -9.13 0.99 17.14
CA ALA A 81 -8.06 1.85 16.64
C ALA A 81 -7.13 1.10 15.69
N LEU A 82 -6.67 -0.09 16.10
CA LEU A 82 -5.81 -0.98 15.31
C LEU A 82 -6.47 -1.43 14.01
N MET A 83 -7.69 -1.97 14.08
CA MET A 83 -8.46 -2.42 12.92
C MET A 83 -8.66 -1.30 11.90
N HIS A 84 -9.10 -0.12 12.37
CA HIS A 84 -9.31 1.03 11.51
C HIS A 84 -7.99 1.54 10.90
N SER A 85 -6.90 1.50 11.66
CA SER A 85 -5.59 1.92 11.17
C SER A 85 -5.08 1.01 10.06
N ASN A 86 -5.26 -0.31 10.16
CA ASN A 86 -4.94 -1.24 9.08
C ASN A 86 -5.74 -0.97 7.81
N ILE A 87 -7.02 -0.58 7.93
CA ILE A 87 -7.82 -0.13 6.78
C ILE A 87 -7.20 1.13 6.15
N LEU A 88 -6.84 2.11 6.97
CA LEU A 88 -6.25 3.36 6.48
C LEU A 88 -4.87 3.17 5.88
N PHE A 89 -4.01 2.30 6.43
CA PHE A 89 -2.70 2.00 5.85
C PHE A 89 -2.80 1.40 4.45
N ARG A 90 -3.76 0.49 4.23
CA ARG A 90 -4.06 -0.05 2.89
C ARG A 90 -4.46 1.04 1.89
N GLU A 91 -5.17 2.06 2.32
CA GLU A 91 -5.51 3.21 1.47
C GLU A 91 -4.29 4.11 1.24
N PHE A 92 -3.62 4.53 2.31
CA PHE A 92 -2.52 5.49 2.25
C PHE A 92 -1.35 4.97 1.43
N THR A 93 -1.04 3.67 1.51
CA THR A 93 0.09 3.11 0.78
C THR A 93 -0.09 3.22 -0.73
N LEU A 94 -1.31 3.06 -1.23
CA LEU A 94 -1.64 3.16 -2.66
C LEU A 94 -1.56 4.60 -3.19
N ILE A 95 -1.65 5.60 -2.30
CA ILE A 95 -1.38 7.02 -2.62
C ILE A 95 0.12 7.30 -2.58
N SER A 96 0.86 6.60 -1.71
CA SER A 96 2.26 6.87 -1.38
C SER A 96 3.27 6.21 -2.31
N MET A 97 2.85 5.59 -3.42
CA MET A 97 3.77 4.87 -4.30
C MET A 97 4.71 5.78 -5.09
N TRP A 98 4.44 7.08 -5.12
CA TRP A 98 5.22 8.07 -5.84
C TRP A 98 6.64 8.19 -5.26
N ARG A 99 7.63 8.14 -6.15
CA ARG A 99 9.06 8.35 -5.85
C ARG A 99 9.36 9.84 -5.70
N VAL A 100 8.80 10.44 -4.65
CA VAL A 100 9.01 11.84 -4.27
C VAL A 100 9.49 11.93 -2.83
N PRO A 101 10.29 12.93 -2.46
CA PRO A 101 10.79 13.06 -1.08
C PRO A 101 9.71 13.33 -0.03
N ALA A 102 8.57 13.88 -0.43
CA ALA A 102 7.48 14.22 0.48
C ALA A 102 6.95 12.97 1.21
N MET A 103 6.92 13.03 2.54
CA MET A 103 6.48 11.92 3.39
C MET A 103 4.95 11.79 3.41
N PRO A 104 4.40 10.56 3.46
CA PRO A 104 2.96 10.33 3.55
C PRO A 104 2.44 10.63 4.96
N ILE A 105 2.08 11.89 5.21
CA ILE A 105 1.80 12.41 6.55
C ILE A 105 0.73 11.62 7.33
N GLY A 106 -0.32 11.13 6.65
CA GLY A 106 -1.37 10.33 7.28
C GLY A 106 -0.86 9.04 7.91
N ALA A 107 -0.01 8.30 7.18
CA ALA A 107 0.56 7.03 7.67
C ALA A 107 1.50 7.25 8.86
N HIS A 108 2.40 8.23 8.78
CA HIS A 108 3.30 8.57 9.88
C HIS A 108 2.54 9.02 11.12
N LYS A 109 1.44 9.76 10.94
CA LYS A 109 0.60 10.19 12.06
C LYS A 109 -0.09 9.00 12.73
N LEU A 110 -0.62 8.05 11.96
CA LEU A 110 -1.20 6.81 12.50
C LEU A 110 -0.20 5.98 13.30
N LEU A 111 0.99 5.75 12.73
CA LEU A 111 2.06 5.03 13.43
C LEU A 111 2.39 5.72 14.77
N SER A 112 2.50 7.05 14.77
CA SER A 112 2.75 7.81 16.00
C SER A 112 1.64 7.68 17.03
N PHE A 113 0.36 7.60 16.63
CA PHE A 113 -0.75 7.44 17.57
C PHE A 113 -0.80 6.06 18.21
N LEU A 114 -0.37 5.02 17.48
CA LEU A 114 -0.39 3.63 17.95
C LEU A 114 0.91 3.20 18.64
N ALA A 115 2.00 3.97 18.47
CA ALA A 115 3.32 3.61 18.98
C ALA A 115 3.38 3.38 20.50
N GLU A 116 2.69 4.19 21.30
CA GLU A 116 2.66 4.01 22.76
C GLU A 116 1.55 3.05 23.23
N PRO A 117 0.30 3.17 22.74
CA PRO A 117 -0.77 2.24 23.14
C PRO A 117 -0.45 0.77 22.89
N LEU A 118 0.22 0.43 21.78
CA LEU A 118 0.56 -0.96 21.44
C LEU A 118 1.78 -1.51 22.19
N LYS A 119 2.48 -0.71 22.99
CA LYS A 119 3.54 -1.21 23.90
C LYS A 119 2.98 -1.84 25.18
N GLN A 120 1.73 -1.55 25.51
CA GLN A 120 1.07 -2.13 26.68
C GLN A 120 0.83 -3.62 26.47
N PRO A 121 0.72 -4.44 27.53
CA PRO A 121 0.51 -5.89 27.39
C PRO A 121 -0.70 -6.19 26.52
N THR A 122 -0.45 -6.82 25.36
CA THR A 122 -1.50 -7.18 24.39
C THR A 122 -2.33 -8.39 24.84
N GLU A 123 -2.01 -8.98 25.99
CA GLU A 123 -2.73 -10.12 26.59
C GLU A 123 -4.23 -9.82 26.74
N ASN A 124 -4.59 -8.59 27.12
CA ASN A 124 -6.00 -8.16 27.22
C ASN A 124 -6.68 -8.00 25.85
N LEU A 125 -5.92 -7.68 24.80
CA LEU A 125 -6.44 -7.64 23.43
C LEU A 125 -6.66 -9.07 22.90
N LEU A 126 -5.71 -9.96 23.17
CA LEU A 126 -5.75 -11.37 22.73
C LEU A 126 -6.84 -12.19 23.44
N ALA A 127 -7.40 -11.68 24.54
CA ALA A 127 -8.52 -12.30 25.24
C ALA A 127 -9.88 -12.14 24.53
N PHE A 128 -9.99 -11.30 23.50
CA PHE A 128 -11.23 -11.15 22.73
C PHE A 128 -11.32 -12.24 21.64
N GLU A 129 -12.14 -13.26 21.89
CA GLU A 129 -12.33 -14.42 20.99
C GLU A 129 -13.00 -14.07 19.65
N ASP A 130 -13.70 -12.94 19.55
CA ASP A 130 -14.50 -12.55 18.36
C ASP A 130 -13.67 -12.02 17.19
N HIS A 131 -12.37 -11.79 17.37
CA HIS A 131 -11.50 -11.19 16.36
C HIS A 131 -10.14 -11.87 16.29
N ASP A 132 -9.58 -12.03 15.09
CA ASP A 132 -8.18 -12.43 14.92
C ASP A 132 -7.24 -11.24 15.19
N VAL A 133 -7.13 -10.89 16.47
CA VAL A 133 -6.31 -9.81 17.00
C VAL A 133 -4.84 -10.01 16.61
N SER A 134 -4.40 -11.27 16.55
CA SER A 134 -3.04 -11.64 16.18
C SER A 134 -2.71 -11.20 14.75
N ASP A 135 -3.65 -11.40 13.82
CA ASP A 135 -3.50 -10.98 12.43
C ASP A 135 -3.52 -9.46 12.28
N TYR A 136 -4.32 -8.73 13.08
CA TYR A 136 -4.31 -7.28 13.05
C TYR A 136 -2.99 -6.69 13.57
N LEU A 137 -2.42 -7.29 14.62
CA LEU A 137 -1.11 -6.88 15.14
C LEU A 137 0.02 -7.21 14.16
N LYS A 138 -0.03 -8.41 13.53
CA LYS A 138 0.92 -8.80 12.48
C LYS A 138 0.87 -7.83 11.31
N GLU A 139 -0.33 -7.53 10.82
CA GLU A 139 -0.50 -6.57 9.72
C GLU A 139 0.00 -5.17 10.09
N PHE A 140 -0.25 -4.70 11.31
CA PHE A 140 0.27 -3.42 11.77
C PHE A 140 1.81 -3.40 11.80
N SER A 141 2.44 -4.50 12.25
CA SER A 141 3.90 -4.65 12.21
C SER A 141 4.43 -4.57 10.79
N ASP A 142 3.80 -5.31 9.87
CA ASP A 142 4.11 -5.28 8.44
C ASP A 142 4.02 -3.84 7.89
N TRP A 143 3.00 -3.06 8.27
CA TRP A 143 2.87 -1.67 7.86
C TRP A 143 3.95 -0.78 8.45
N SER A 144 4.25 -0.92 9.74
CA SER A 144 5.29 -0.15 10.42
C SER A 144 6.65 -0.31 9.74
N GLU A 145 6.99 -1.54 9.33
CA GLU A 145 8.26 -1.84 8.69
C GLU A 145 8.30 -1.33 7.25
N TYR A 146 7.20 -1.48 6.50
CA TYR A 146 7.09 -0.91 5.16
C TYR A 146 7.27 0.60 5.15
N TYR A 147 6.58 1.32 6.04
CA TYR A 147 6.71 2.78 6.13
C TYR A 147 8.06 3.23 6.68
N SER A 148 8.74 2.38 7.46
CA SER A 148 10.15 2.61 7.82
C SER A 148 11.06 2.53 6.59
N CYS A 149 10.87 1.54 5.71
CA CYS A 149 11.60 1.42 4.45
C CYS A 149 11.31 2.64 3.54
N ASP A 150 10.03 2.99 3.37
CA ASP A 150 9.60 4.16 2.59
C ASP A 150 10.24 5.45 3.09
N ALA A 151 10.28 5.66 4.43
CA ALA A 151 10.91 6.83 5.02
C ALA A 151 12.42 6.92 4.72
N THR A 152 13.14 5.81 4.87
CA THR A 152 14.59 5.78 4.57
C THR A 152 14.86 6.05 3.09
N TYR A 153 14.04 5.49 2.19
CA TYR A 153 14.12 5.75 0.75
C TYR A 153 13.88 7.23 0.42
N ARG A 154 12.84 7.84 0.97
CA ARG A 154 12.53 9.26 0.71
C ARG A 154 13.60 10.20 1.25
N ASN A 155 14.20 9.87 2.40
CA ASN A 155 15.33 10.61 2.94
C ASN A 155 16.55 10.54 2.01
N TRP A 156 16.88 9.36 1.48
CA TRP A 156 17.90 9.22 0.44
C TRP A 156 17.57 10.04 -0.80
N LEU A 157 16.33 9.92 -1.32
CA LEU A 157 15.90 10.62 -2.52
C LEU A 157 15.98 12.14 -2.36
N GLN A 158 15.70 12.67 -1.17
CA GLN A 158 15.89 14.10 -0.87
C GLN A 158 17.34 14.52 -1.10
N TYR A 159 18.30 13.79 -0.53
CA TYR A 159 19.72 14.10 -0.70
C TYR A 159 20.18 13.93 -2.14
N GLU A 160 19.67 12.93 -2.85
CA GLU A 160 20.00 12.70 -4.25
C GLU A 160 19.56 13.88 -5.14
N LEU A 161 18.34 14.35 -4.95
CA LEU A 161 17.80 15.49 -5.70
C LEU A 161 18.53 16.80 -5.35
N GLU A 162 18.83 17.04 -4.07
CA GLU A 162 19.62 18.20 -3.62
C GLU A 162 21.02 18.20 -4.27
N ASN A 163 21.67 17.03 -4.36
CA ASN A 163 22.97 16.90 -5.00
C ASN A 163 22.90 17.09 -6.52
N ALA A 164 21.82 16.65 -7.18
CA ALA A 164 21.63 16.81 -8.62
C ALA A 164 21.49 18.27 -9.06
N GLU A 165 21.07 19.18 -8.18
CA GLU A 165 21.02 20.63 -8.44
C GLU A 165 22.40 21.29 -8.43
N VAL A 166 23.42 20.59 -7.90
CA VAL A 166 24.79 21.07 -7.78
C VAL A 166 25.67 20.43 -8.86
N SER A 167 26.50 21.22 -9.54
CA SER A 167 27.42 20.68 -10.54
C SER A 167 28.39 19.67 -9.91
N PRO A 168 28.71 18.52 -10.55
CA PRO A 168 29.55 17.45 -9.98
C PRO A 168 30.91 17.91 -9.42
N SER A 169 31.50 18.95 -10.00
CA SER A 169 32.79 19.53 -9.57
C SER A 169 32.71 20.38 -8.30
N LYS A 170 31.51 20.72 -7.84
CA LYS A 170 31.26 21.52 -6.63
C LYS A 170 30.70 20.70 -5.47
N LEU A 171 30.32 19.45 -5.71
CA LEU A 171 29.85 18.53 -4.68
C LEU A 171 30.98 18.19 -3.72
N SER A 172 30.76 18.48 -2.44
CA SER A 172 31.68 18.16 -1.35
C SER A 172 31.74 16.65 -1.10
N VAL A 173 32.79 16.21 -0.40
CA VAL A 173 32.93 14.81 0.00
C VAL A 173 31.82 14.45 1.01
N GLU A 174 31.46 15.39 1.88
CA GLU A 174 30.40 15.22 2.87
C GLU A 174 29.03 15.01 2.22
N GLU A 175 28.69 15.76 1.17
CA GLU A 175 27.43 15.60 0.43
C GLU A 175 27.34 14.25 -0.28
N LYS A 176 28.43 13.78 -0.89
CA LYS A 176 28.50 12.45 -1.49
C LYS A 176 28.35 11.35 -0.44
N GLN A 177 29.06 11.49 0.68
CA GLN A 177 29.01 10.50 1.76
C GLN A 177 27.61 10.39 2.38
N LYS A 178 26.87 11.50 2.50
CA LYS A 178 25.48 11.48 2.99
C LYS A 178 24.57 10.63 2.11
N VAL A 179 24.66 10.79 0.78
CA VAL A 179 23.88 9.99 -0.17
C VAL A 179 24.24 8.51 -0.04
N ILE A 180 25.53 8.18 -0.01
CA ILE A 180 25.99 6.79 0.11
C ILE A 180 25.44 6.14 1.37
N VAL A 181 25.56 6.79 2.53
CA VAL A 181 25.10 6.25 3.81
C VAL A 181 23.58 6.07 3.80
N ALA A 182 22.83 7.07 3.31
CA ALA A 182 21.38 7.01 3.24
C ALA A 182 20.90 5.91 2.28
N ALA A 183 21.56 5.73 1.12
CA ALA A 183 21.25 4.68 0.15
C ALA A 183 21.50 3.29 0.74
N GLN A 184 22.64 3.09 1.41
CA GLN A 184 22.96 1.82 2.07
C GLN A 184 21.96 1.48 3.18
N GLU A 185 21.60 2.46 4.01
CA GLU A 185 20.59 2.28 5.07
C GLU A 185 19.23 1.87 4.47
N ALA A 186 18.76 2.60 3.48
CA ALA A 186 17.48 2.36 2.83
C ALA A 186 17.43 1.03 2.07
N LEU A 187 18.51 0.67 1.36
CA LEU A 187 18.64 -0.61 0.66
C LEU A 187 18.64 -1.78 1.64
N ASN A 188 19.42 -1.71 2.72
CA ASN A 188 19.49 -2.77 3.73
C ASN A 188 18.16 -2.96 4.46
N SER A 189 17.48 -1.87 4.80
CA SER A 189 16.14 -1.89 5.42
C SER A 189 15.13 -2.59 4.49
N SER A 190 15.11 -2.19 3.22
CA SER A 190 14.19 -2.73 2.21
C SER A 190 14.44 -4.21 1.91
N LEU A 191 15.71 -4.62 1.75
CA LEU A 191 16.09 -6.02 1.57
C LEU A 191 15.69 -6.89 2.76
N SER A 192 15.80 -6.36 3.99
CA SER A 192 15.39 -7.08 5.20
C SER A 192 13.89 -7.36 5.25
N LEU A 193 13.06 -6.48 4.66
CA LEU A 193 11.63 -6.71 4.48
C LEU A 193 11.35 -7.70 3.35
N LEU A 194 12.01 -7.52 2.20
CA LEU A 194 11.77 -8.31 0.98
C LEU A 194 12.16 -9.79 1.12
N LEU A 195 13.21 -10.10 1.88
CA LEU A 195 13.80 -11.44 1.94
C LEU A 195 13.27 -12.31 3.09
N ARG A 196 12.16 -11.91 3.68
CA ARG A 196 11.49 -12.68 4.74
C ARG A 196 10.92 -13.98 4.19
N LYS A 197 11.35 -15.10 4.76
CA LYS A 197 10.88 -16.44 4.39
C LYS A 197 9.70 -16.90 5.25
N GLU A 198 9.82 -16.76 6.57
CA GLU A 198 8.84 -17.30 7.52
C GLU A 198 7.55 -16.46 7.61
N ASN A 199 7.68 -15.14 7.51
CA ASN A 199 6.56 -14.21 7.60
C ASN A 199 6.61 -13.21 6.43
N PRO A 200 6.21 -13.61 5.22
CA PRO A 200 6.18 -12.70 4.09
C PRO A 200 5.19 -11.56 4.33
N TRP A 201 5.58 -10.36 3.87
CA TRP A 201 4.88 -9.11 4.13
C TRP A 201 3.41 -9.14 3.68
N LEU A 202 2.46 -8.86 4.58
CA LEU A 202 1.01 -8.85 4.32
C LEU A 202 0.40 -10.17 3.78
N VAL A 203 1.10 -11.29 3.92
CA VAL A 203 0.47 -12.60 3.70
C VAL A 203 -0.37 -12.95 4.94
N PRO A 204 -1.67 -13.27 4.79
CA PRO A 204 -2.52 -13.66 5.92
C PRO A 204 -2.04 -14.98 6.56
N GLY A 205 -2.37 -15.19 7.84
CA GLY A 205 -2.13 -16.47 8.51
C GLY A 205 -3.01 -17.60 7.97
N GLU A 206 -2.57 -18.85 8.17
CA GLU A 206 -3.25 -20.08 7.71
C GLU A 206 -4.65 -20.28 8.30
N ASN A 207 -5.00 -19.58 9.39
CA ASN A 207 -6.26 -19.75 10.12
C ASN A 207 -7.46 -19.02 9.49
N GLN A 208 -7.26 -18.18 8.47
CA GLN A 208 -8.34 -17.42 7.82
C GLN A 208 -8.98 -18.18 6.64
N ILE A 209 -9.40 -19.42 6.85
CA ILE A 209 -10.12 -20.17 5.81
C ILE A 209 -11.60 -19.81 5.90
N TYR A 210 -12.09 -19.05 4.91
CA TYR A 210 -13.52 -18.86 4.75
C TYR A 210 -14.11 -20.12 4.11
N ASP A 211 -14.63 -21.03 4.94
CA ASP A 211 -15.25 -22.27 4.48
C ASP A 211 -16.76 -22.07 4.28
N THR A 212 -17.19 -22.16 3.02
CA THR A 212 -18.62 -22.10 2.67
C THR A 212 -18.94 -23.10 1.57
N THR A 213 -20.10 -23.73 1.69
CA THR A 213 -20.62 -24.70 0.71
C THR A 213 -21.46 -24.05 -0.39
N GLU A 214 -21.78 -22.76 -0.27
CA GLU A 214 -22.57 -21.99 -1.22
C GLU A 214 -21.67 -21.10 -2.11
N PRO A 215 -22.07 -20.82 -3.36
CA PRO A 215 -21.32 -19.91 -4.22
C PRO A 215 -21.33 -18.49 -3.63
N VAL A 216 -20.15 -18.02 -3.25
CA VAL A 216 -19.94 -16.68 -2.70
C VAL A 216 -19.50 -15.72 -3.80
N VAL A 217 -19.97 -14.49 -3.75
CA VAL A 217 -19.57 -13.43 -4.67
C VAL A 217 -18.64 -12.45 -3.95
N LEU A 218 -17.52 -12.11 -4.57
CA LEU A 218 -16.61 -11.09 -4.09
C LEU A 218 -16.97 -9.75 -4.69
N GLU A 219 -16.86 -8.70 -3.89
CA GLU A 219 -17.01 -7.33 -4.31
C GLU A 219 -15.86 -6.48 -3.80
N LEU A 220 -15.35 -5.60 -4.66
CA LEU A 220 -14.35 -4.59 -4.32
C LEU A 220 -14.84 -3.24 -4.82
N HIS A 221 -14.91 -2.28 -3.90
CA HIS A 221 -15.40 -0.94 -4.15
C HIS A 221 -14.29 0.07 -3.87
N ALA A 222 -14.01 0.91 -4.85
CA ALA A 222 -12.99 1.93 -4.77
C ALA A 222 -13.58 3.28 -5.17
N THR A 223 -13.29 4.32 -4.39
CA THR A 223 -13.50 5.70 -4.81
C THR A 223 -12.14 6.36 -4.98
N ALA A 224 -11.84 6.87 -6.17
CA ALA A 224 -10.51 7.39 -6.49
C ALA A 224 -10.57 8.63 -7.37
N ILE A 225 -9.49 9.41 -7.34
CA ILE A 225 -9.23 10.49 -8.28
C ILE A 225 -8.31 9.96 -9.38
N LEU A 226 -8.57 10.36 -10.62
CA LEU A 226 -7.71 10.01 -11.76
C LEU A 226 -6.66 11.12 -11.93
N CYS A 227 -5.39 10.75 -11.95
CA CYS A 227 -4.29 11.70 -12.08
C CYS A 227 -3.49 11.40 -13.35
N LEU A 228 -3.24 12.43 -14.14
CA LEU A 228 -2.34 12.36 -15.30
C LEU A 228 -0.90 12.06 -14.85
N PRO A 229 -0.03 11.59 -15.76
CA PRO A 229 1.40 11.44 -15.46
C PRO A 229 2.08 12.73 -14.97
N SER A 230 1.51 13.90 -15.31
CA SER A 230 1.96 15.21 -14.83
C SER A 230 1.61 15.49 -13.37
N GLY A 231 0.78 14.67 -12.73
CA GLY A 231 0.18 14.93 -11.41
C GLY A 231 -1.11 15.74 -11.43
N GLU A 232 -1.54 16.21 -12.60
CA GLU A 232 -2.81 16.95 -12.71
C GLU A 232 -4.02 16.01 -12.60
N CYS A 233 -5.00 16.38 -11.78
CA CYS A 233 -6.24 15.63 -11.65
C CYS A 233 -7.13 15.78 -12.90
N MET A 234 -7.73 14.68 -13.32
CA MET A 234 -8.71 14.61 -14.39
C MET A 234 -10.12 14.70 -13.82
N CYS A 235 -10.94 15.60 -14.36
CA CYS A 235 -12.37 15.62 -14.05
C CYS A 235 -13.07 14.48 -14.83
N PRO A 236 -13.68 13.50 -14.15
CA PRO A 236 -14.33 12.39 -14.83
C PRO A 236 -15.66 12.80 -15.48
N ASP A 237 -15.91 12.24 -16.65
CA ASP A 237 -17.19 12.29 -17.34
C ASP A 237 -17.66 10.89 -17.75
N ALA A 238 -18.85 10.79 -18.33
CA ALA A 238 -19.42 9.50 -18.75
C ALA A 238 -18.54 8.77 -19.80
N THR A 239 -17.83 9.51 -20.65
CA THR A 239 -16.95 8.94 -21.68
C THR A 239 -15.69 8.35 -21.03
N LEU A 240 -15.10 9.08 -20.09
CA LEU A 240 -13.93 8.63 -19.34
C LEU A 240 -14.28 7.40 -18.49
N CYS A 241 -15.43 7.41 -17.81
CA CYS A 241 -15.92 6.26 -17.05
C CYS A 241 -16.12 5.02 -17.94
N ALA A 242 -16.76 5.17 -19.11
CA ALA A 242 -16.95 4.07 -20.05
C ALA A 242 -15.62 3.52 -20.60
N THR A 243 -14.65 4.41 -20.87
CA THR A 243 -13.31 4.03 -21.34
C THR A 243 -12.55 3.28 -20.25
N LEU A 244 -12.57 3.78 -19.01
CA LEU A 244 -11.94 3.13 -17.86
C LEU A 244 -12.57 1.75 -17.58
N MET A 245 -13.89 1.65 -17.65
CA MET A 245 -14.60 0.37 -17.50
C MET A 245 -14.15 -0.65 -18.55
N SER A 246 -14.14 -0.26 -19.83
CA SER A 246 -13.67 -1.12 -20.93
C SER A 246 -12.20 -1.55 -20.76
N ALA A 247 -11.36 -0.61 -20.35
CA ALA A 247 -9.96 -0.85 -20.11
C ALA A 247 -9.75 -1.84 -18.93
N LEU A 248 -10.50 -1.72 -17.83
CA LEU A 248 -10.45 -2.66 -16.72
C LEU A 248 -10.91 -4.08 -17.10
N TYR A 249 -11.93 -4.22 -17.95
CA TYR A 249 -12.30 -5.53 -18.50
C TYR A 249 -11.16 -6.13 -19.34
N SER A 250 -10.42 -5.30 -20.08
CA SER A 250 -9.31 -5.76 -20.93
C SER A 250 -8.08 -6.24 -20.16
N SER A 251 -8.01 -6.00 -18.84
CA SER A 251 -6.94 -6.49 -17.97
C SER A 251 -7.00 -8.00 -17.73
N VAL A 252 -8.10 -8.67 -18.12
CA VAL A 252 -8.29 -10.12 -17.98
C VAL A 252 -8.80 -10.72 -19.31
N THR A 253 -8.69 -12.04 -19.47
CA THR A 253 -9.17 -12.72 -20.68
C THR A 253 -10.69 -12.86 -20.70
N GLU A 254 -11.28 -12.95 -21.89
CA GLU A 254 -12.73 -13.16 -22.05
C GLU A 254 -13.23 -14.42 -21.35
N GLU A 255 -12.42 -15.48 -21.35
CA GLU A 255 -12.70 -16.73 -20.62
C GLU A 255 -12.84 -16.47 -19.12
N VAL A 256 -11.93 -15.69 -18.53
CA VAL A 256 -11.99 -15.33 -17.12
C VAL A 256 -13.23 -14.48 -16.83
N VAL A 257 -13.57 -13.51 -17.69
CA VAL A 257 -14.78 -12.69 -17.53
C VAL A 257 -16.04 -13.57 -17.48
N LEU A 258 -16.16 -14.54 -18.39
CA LEU A 258 -17.30 -15.44 -18.47
C LEU A 258 -17.35 -16.42 -17.29
N ASN A 259 -16.25 -17.12 -17.01
CA ASN A 259 -16.19 -18.17 -16.00
C ASN A 259 -16.36 -17.61 -14.58
N ARG A 260 -15.81 -16.42 -14.33
CA ARG A 260 -15.88 -15.75 -13.02
C ARG A 260 -17.09 -14.83 -12.90
N GLN A 261 -17.89 -14.67 -13.96
CA GLN A 261 -18.97 -13.68 -14.04
C GLN A 261 -18.49 -12.29 -13.58
N LEU A 262 -17.31 -11.89 -14.04
CA LEU A 262 -16.71 -10.62 -13.65
C LEU A 262 -17.58 -9.49 -14.18
N THR A 263 -17.96 -8.57 -13.30
CA THR A 263 -18.59 -7.31 -13.67
C THR A 263 -17.75 -6.14 -13.14
N VAL A 264 -17.59 -5.14 -13.99
CA VAL A 264 -16.94 -3.86 -13.71
C VAL A 264 -17.97 -2.76 -13.94
N ASP A 265 -18.22 -1.95 -12.92
CA ASP A 265 -18.99 -0.71 -13.00
C ASP A 265 -18.09 0.48 -12.67
N VAL A 266 -18.20 1.54 -13.46
CA VAL A 266 -17.44 2.78 -13.27
C VAL A 266 -18.37 3.95 -13.49
N LYS A 267 -18.45 4.84 -12.50
CA LYS A 267 -19.30 6.03 -12.58
C LYS A 267 -18.64 7.23 -11.89
N VAL A 268 -19.09 8.43 -12.26
CA VAL A 268 -18.73 9.65 -11.53
C VAL A 268 -19.37 9.57 -10.15
N SER A 269 -18.61 9.89 -9.10
CA SER A 269 -19.16 9.92 -7.75
C SER A 269 -20.20 11.02 -7.61
N PHE A 270 -21.34 10.67 -7.01
CA PHE A 270 -22.38 11.65 -6.70
C PHE A 270 -21.98 12.60 -5.56
N ARG A 271 -21.00 12.19 -4.73
CA ARG A 271 -20.52 12.98 -3.59
C ARG A 271 -19.46 13.99 -4.01
N ASN A 272 -18.62 13.62 -4.99
CA ASN A 272 -17.54 14.46 -5.47
C ASN A 272 -17.35 14.25 -6.97
N ASN A 273 -17.60 15.29 -7.77
CA ASN A 273 -17.53 15.22 -9.22
C ASN A 273 -16.11 15.05 -9.77
N PHE A 274 -15.06 15.15 -8.94
CA PHE A 274 -13.68 14.81 -9.30
C PHE A 274 -13.32 13.34 -9.05
N CYS A 275 -14.19 12.59 -8.37
CA CYS A 275 -13.96 11.19 -8.04
C CYS A 275 -14.70 10.26 -8.99
N VAL A 276 -14.07 9.12 -9.30
CA VAL A 276 -14.73 7.96 -9.88
C VAL A 276 -15.02 6.93 -8.80
N GLU A 277 -16.18 6.29 -8.88
CA GLU A 277 -16.52 5.09 -8.14
C GLU A 277 -16.34 3.88 -9.07
N VAL A 278 -15.53 2.93 -8.64
CA VAL A 278 -15.25 1.68 -9.34
C VAL A 278 -15.74 0.52 -8.48
N ILE A 279 -16.61 -0.31 -9.05
CA ILE A 279 -17.14 -1.51 -8.40
C ILE A 279 -16.73 -2.71 -9.25
N LEU A 280 -15.98 -3.62 -8.65
CA LEU A 280 -15.62 -4.90 -9.26
C LEU A 280 -16.35 -6.01 -8.51
N ARG A 281 -16.92 -6.97 -9.25
CA ARG A 281 -17.63 -8.11 -8.66
C ARG A 281 -17.37 -9.38 -9.44
N CYS A 282 -17.12 -10.49 -8.76
CA CYS A 282 -16.94 -11.80 -9.41
C CYS A 282 -17.33 -12.96 -8.49
N LEU A 283 -17.70 -14.10 -9.05
CA LEU A 283 -17.80 -15.35 -8.30
C LEU A 283 -16.45 -15.68 -7.67
N ALA A 284 -16.43 -16.04 -6.38
CA ALA A 284 -15.24 -16.51 -5.68
C ALA A 284 -14.88 -17.93 -6.14
N VAL A 285 -13.59 -18.26 -6.18
CA VAL A 285 -13.12 -19.66 -6.25
C VAL A 285 -12.04 -19.90 -5.18
N GLU A 286 -11.60 -21.14 -5.05
CA GLU A 286 -10.48 -21.51 -4.20
C GLU A 286 -9.26 -20.62 -4.47
N GLY A 287 -8.65 -20.10 -3.40
CA GLY A 287 -7.54 -19.16 -3.45
C GLY A 287 -7.95 -17.68 -3.47
N ASP A 288 -9.23 -17.30 -3.62
CA ASP A 288 -9.67 -15.89 -3.50
C ASP A 288 -10.08 -15.52 -2.07
N GLY A 289 -9.35 -16.04 -1.08
CA GLY A 289 -9.76 -15.98 0.32
C GLY A 289 -10.62 -17.17 0.77
N LEU A 290 -10.94 -18.08 -0.15
CA LEU A 290 -11.58 -19.37 0.10
C LEU A 290 -10.52 -20.49 0.11
N GLY A 291 -10.58 -21.40 1.07
CA GLY A 291 -9.62 -22.52 1.14
C GLY A 291 -8.19 -22.06 1.49
N PRO A 292 -7.17 -22.92 1.29
CA PRO A 292 -5.78 -22.57 1.54
C PRO A 292 -5.29 -21.44 0.63
N HIS A 293 -4.63 -20.44 1.21
CA HIS A 293 -4.17 -19.24 0.51
C HIS A 293 -2.87 -19.50 -0.26
N GLU A 294 -2.93 -20.23 -1.37
CA GLU A 294 -1.78 -20.36 -2.28
C GLU A 294 -1.55 -19.06 -3.05
N LEU A 295 -0.62 -18.20 -2.60
CA LEU A 295 0.02 -17.08 -3.34
C LEU A 295 -0.82 -16.40 -4.47
N ASN A 296 -2.10 -16.15 -4.24
CA ASN A 296 -3.00 -15.56 -5.24
C ASN A 296 -3.10 -14.03 -5.11
N ASP A 297 -2.43 -13.46 -4.10
CA ASP A 297 -2.26 -12.02 -3.84
C ASP A 297 -3.55 -11.22 -4.09
N GLY A 298 -4.64 -11.65 -3.46
CA GLY A 298 -5.96 -10.97 -3.53
C GLY A 298 -6.80 -11.33 -4.74
N GLY A 299 -6.36 -12.30 -5.54
CA GLY A 299 -7.12 -12.87 -6.65
C GLY A 299 -7.34 -11.91 -7.82
N ILE A 300 -8.37 -12.20 -8.59
CA ILE A 300 -8.70 -11.45 -9.81
C ILE A 300 -9.06 -9.99 -9.54
N LEU A 301 -9.81 -9.70 -8.48
CA LEU A 301 -10.25 -8.32 -8.17
C LEU A 301 -9.06 -7.43 -7.82
N ALA A 302 -8.10 -7.95 -7.04
CA ALA A 302 -6.86 -7.25 -6.76
C ALA A 302 -6.01 -7.05 -8.01
N SER A 303 -5.91 -8.06 -8.88
CA SER A 303 -5.16 -7.98 -10.15
C SER A 303 -5.72 -6.91 -11.09
N VAL A 304 -7.03 -6.91 -11.32
CA VAL A 304 -7.71 -5.90 -12.17
C VAL A 304 -7.53 -4.50 -11.60
N MET A 305 -7.66 -4.33 -10.28
CA MET A 305 -7.50 -3.04 -9.65
C MET A 305 -6.04 -2.56 -9.67
N ALA A 306 -5.07 -3.45 -9.46
CA ALA A 306 -3.64 -3.14 -9.49
C ALA A 306 -3.20 -2.57 -10.85
N ALA A 307 -3.73 -3.10 -11.96
CA ALA A 307 -3.46 -2.56 -13.30
C ALA A 307 -3.82 -1.05 -13.39
N GLY A 308 -4.89 -0.64 -12.70
CA GLY A 308 -5.29 0.76 -12.62
C GLY A 308 -4.42 1.62 -11.73
N PHE A 309 -3.94 1.09 -10.60
CA PHE A 309 -3.05 1.83 -9.71
C PHE A 309 -1.67 2.07 -10.31
N LYS A 310 -1.18 1.10 -11.09
CA LYS A 310 0.12 1.20 -11.78
C LYS A 310 0.10 2.14 -12.98
N GLY A 311 -1.08 2.55 -13.45
CA GLY A 311 -1.23 3.39 -14.64
C GLY A 311 -0.96 2.65 -15.95
N GLU A 312 -1.12 1.32 -15.94
CA GLU A 312 -0.74 0.43 -17.04
C GLU A 312 -1.94 -0.29 -17.66
N ILE A 313 -3.14 0.27 -17.51
CA ILE A 313 -4.32 -0.33 -18.12
C ILE A 313 -4.23 -0.18 -19.65
N SER A 314 -4.23 -1.32 -20.33
CA SER A 314 -4.25 -1.33 -21.79
C SER A 314 -5.48 -0.58 -22.33
N ARG A 315 -5.30 0.17 -23.43
CA ARG A 315 -6.39 0.94 -24.07
C ARG A 315 -6.97 2.08 -23.21
N PHE A 316 -6.33 2.40 -22.09
CA PHE A 316 -6.55 3.64 -21.35
C PHE A 316 -5.42 4.63 -21.62
N GLN A 317 -5.59 5.87 -21.15
CA GLN A 317 -4.52 6.87 -21.25
C GLN A 317 -3.31 6.42 -20.42
N ALA A 318 -2.15 6.32 -21.07
CA ALA A 318 -0.94 5.79 -20.47
C ALA A 318 -0.48 6.64 -19.27
N GLY A 319 -0.09 5.97 -18.19
CA GLY A 319 0.41 6.58 -16.96
C GLY A 319 -0.64 7.33 -16.14
N VAL A 320 -1.93 7.22 -16.48
CA VAL A 320 -2.99 7.73 -15.60
C VAL A 320 -3.12 6.81 -14.40
N THR A 321 -2.82 7.34 -13.22
CA THR A 321 -2.89 6.62 -11.95
C THR A 321 -4.16 6.96 -11.19
N LYS A 322 -4.44 6.17 -10.15
CA LYS A 322 -5.58 6.35 -9.25
C LYS A 322 -5.07 6.75 -7.87
N GLU A 323 -5.48 7.91 -7.37
CA GLU A 323 -5.30 8.27 -5.96
C GLU A 323 -6.53 7.82 -5.17
N ILE A 324 -6.34 6.83 -4.30
CA ILE A 324 -7.47 6.17 -3.61
C ILE A 324 -8.00 7.03 -2.47
N SER A 325 -9.27 7.36 -2.54
CA SER A 325 -9.99 8.04 -1.46
C SER A 325 -10.65 7.06 -0.51
N ARG A 326 -11.08 5.90 -0.98
CA ARG A 326 -11.70 4.87 -0.15
C ARG A 326 -11.62 3.52 -0.84
N LEU A 327 -11.29 2.48 -0.09
CA LEU A 327 -11.20 1.13 -0.62
C LEU A 327 -11.78 0.11 0.36
N ASP A 328 -12.76 -0.65 -0.11
CA ASP A 328 -13.44 -1.68 0.68
C ASP A 328 -13.62 -2.94 -0.16
N ALA A 329 -13.61 -4.11 0.48
CA ALA A 329 -13.87 -5.39 -0.18
C ALA A 329 -14.62 -6.33 0.76
N TRP A 330 -15.55 -7.12 0.21
CA TRP A 330 -16.41 -8.01 0.98
C TRP A 330 -16.85 -9.25 0.21
N TYR A 331 -17.25 -10.25 0.98
CA TYR A 331 -18.05 -11.36 0.53
C TYR A 331 -19.52 -10.93 0.50
N SER A 332 -20.23 -11.34 -0.54
CA SER A 332 -21.65 -11.08 -0.76
C SER A 332 -22.38 -12.35 -1.18
N ASN A 333 -23.64 -12.44 -0.78
CA ASN A 333 -24.54 -13.51 -1.22
C ASN A 333 -25.08 -13.20 -2.63
N ALA A 334 -25.74 -14.20 -3.23
CA ALA A 334 -26.36 -14.05 -4.56
C ALA A 334 -27.42 -12.94 -4.63
N ASP A 335 -28.04 -12.58 -3.51
CA ASP A 335 -29.02 -11.48 -3.38
C ASP A 335 -28.37 -10.09 -3.19
N GLY A 336 -27.04 -10.02 -3.09
CA GLY A 336 -26.27 -8.80 -2.90
C GLY A 336 -26.12 -8.35 -1.44
N SER A 337 -26.57 -9.14 -0.46
CA SER A 337 -26.33 -8.81 0.95
C SER A 337 -24.84 -8.98 1.30
N VAL A 338 -24.24 -7.96 1.92
CA VAL A 338 -22.86 -7.99 2.42
C VAL A 338 -22.78 -8.92 3.63
N LYS A 339 -21.81 -9.85 3.64
CA LYS A 339 -21.50 -10.71 4.78
C LYS A 339 -20.28 -10.18 5.53
N ASP A 340 -19.10 -10.59 5.09
CA ASP A 340 -17.85 -10.44 5.82
C ASP A 340 -16.83 -9.66 5.00
N GLN A 341 -15.90 -8.98 5.68
CA GLN A 341 -14.86 -8.23 5.00
C GLN A 341 -13.88 -9.18 4.29
N ALA A 342 -13.65 -8.95 3.00
CA ALA A 342 -12.67 -9.69 2.20
C ALA A 342 -11.31 -8.98 2.23
N ALA A 343 -10.75 -8.81 3.44
CA ALA A 343 -9.51 -8.07 3.65
C ALA A 343 -8.32 -8.62 2.84
N TYR A 344 -8.33 -9.94 2.55
CA TYR A 344 -7.38 -10.60 1.67
C TYR A 344 -7.20 -9.91 0.31
N ILE A 345 -8.30 -9.46 -0.30
CA ILE A 345 -8.28 -8.80 -1.62
C ILE A 345 -7.47 -7.51 -1.54
N VAL A 346 -7.73 -6.71 -0.50
CA VAL A 346 -7.05 -5.42 -0.33
C VAL A 346 -5.59 -5.60 0.08
N ARG A 347 -5.27 -6.55 0.95
CA ARG A 347 -3.88 -6.91 1.28
C ARG A 347 -3.11 -7.36 0.03
N GLY A 348 -3.72 -8.21 -0.78
CA GLY A 348 -3.18 -8.67 -2.06
C GLY A 348 -2.96 -7.54 -3.06
N LEU A 349 -3.90 -6.60 -3.17
CA LEU A 349 -3.73 -5.39 -3.96
C LEU A 349 -2.52 -4.56 -3.49
N CYS A 350 -2.38 -4.37 -2.18
CA CYS A 350 -1.22 -3.68 -1.61
C CYS A 350 0.08 -4.42 -1.96
N ARG A 351 0.13 -5.75 -1.87
CA ARG A 351 1.29 -6.55 -2.28
C ARG A 351 1.64 -6.37 -3.76
N ARG A 352 0.64 -6.44 -4.64
CA ARG A 352 0.79 -6.23 -6.10
C ARG A 352 1.32 -4.85 -6.46
N CYS A 353 1.04 -3.84 -5.63
CA CYS A 353 1.42 -2.46 -5.87
C CYS A 353 2.75 -2.10 -5.20
N CYS A 354 2.88 -2.40 -3.90
CA CYS A 354 3.98 -1.95 -3.05
C CYS A 354 5.26 -2.77 -3.21
N LEU A 355 5.19 -4.10 -3.37
CA LEU A 355 6.39 -4.94 -3.44
C LEU A 355 7.21 -4.70 -4.71
N PRO A 356 6.60 -4.65 -5.92
CA PRO A 356 7.35 -4.28 -7.13
C PRO A 356 7.97 -2.90 -7.02
N GLU A 357 7.23 -1.92 -6.48
CA GLU A 357 7.71 -0.56 -6.31
C GLU A 357 8.87 -0.48 -5.31
N LEU A 358 8.81 -1.21 -4.20
CA LEU A 358 9.92 -1.31 -3.25
C LEU A 358 11.18 -1.91 -3.90
N ILE A 359 11.03 -2.93 -4.74
CA ILE A 359 12.15 -3.52 -5.50
C ILE A 359 12.72 -2.52 -6.49
N LEU A 360 11.89 -1.81 -7.25
CA LEU A 360 12.35 -0.80 -8.22
C LEU A 360 13.12 0.32 -7.53
N ARG A 361 12.69 0.73 -6.32
CA ARG A 361 13.42 1.69 -5.48
C ARG A 361 14.77 1.13 -5.02
N CYS A 362 14.85 -0.15 -4.66
CA CYS A 362 16.12 -0.82 -4.35
C CYS A 362 17.07 -0.83 -5.56
N MET A 363 16.55 -1.12 -6.74
CA MET A 363 17.32 -1.08 -7.99
C MET A 363 17.84 0.34 -8.27
N GLN A 364 17.00 1.36 -8.09
CA GLN A 364 17.37 2.77 -8.25
C GLN A 364 18.51 3.18 -7.30
N MET A 365 18.42 2.80 -6.01
CA MET A 365 19.49 3.06 -5.04
C MET A 365 20.77 2.30 -5.36
N SER A 366 20.65 1.09 -5.92
CA SER A 366 21.81 0.27 -6.32
C SER A 366 22.57 0.91 -7.48
N VAL A 367 21.86 1.50 -8.45
CA VAL A 367 22.46 2.30 -9.53
C VAL A 367 23.20 3.53 -8.96
N SER A 368 22.53 4.34 -8.13
CA SER A 368 23.14 5.54 -7.54
C SER A 368 24.40 5.23 -6.72
N LEU A 369 24.41 4.11 -5.98
CA LEU A 369 25.59 3.66 -5.24
C LEU A 369 26.77 3.34 -6.15
N VAL A 370 26.55 2.57 -7.23
CA VAL A 370 27.65 2.18 -8.12
C VAL A 370 28.20 3.36 -8.92
N GLU A 371 27.35 4.33 -9.27
CA GLU A 371 27.78 5.62 -9.86
C GLU A 371 28.68 6.43 -8.90
N LEU A 372 28.43 6.31 -7.59
CA LEU A 372 29.26 6.91 -6.54
C LEU A 372 30.44 6.03 -6.11
N ILE A 373 30.82 5.04 -6.92
CA ILE A 373 32.00 4.18 -6.75
C ILE A 373 31.82 3.13 -5.62
N GLU A 374 30.59 2.93 -5.14
CA GLU A 374 30.25 1.93 -4.12
C GLU A 374 29.46 0.77 -4.72
N VAL A 375 30.02 -0.44 -4.69
CA VAL A 375 29.34 -1.63 -5.21
C VAL A 375 28.43 -2.20 -4.11
N PRO A 376 27.10 -2.24 -4.30
CA PRO A 376 26.19 -2.84 -3.33
C PRO A 376 26.43 -4.34 -3.22
N GLU A 377 26.61 -4.85 -2.00
CA GLU A 377 26.96 -6.27 -1.76
C GLU A 377 25.86 -7.26 -2.15
N ARG A 378 24.59 -6.81 -2.21
CA ARG A 378 23.41 -7.69 -2.25
C ARG A 378 22.50 -7.42 -3.44
N HIS A 379 23.02 -6.79 -4.49
CA HIS A 379 22.27 -6.47 -5.70
C HIS A 379 21.70 -7.73 -6.39
N GLU A 380 22.51 -8.79 -6.47
CA GLU A 380 22.12 -10.07 -7.08
C GLU A 380 20.89 -10.71 -6.39
N GLU A 381 20.71 -10.49 -5.08
CA GLU A 381 19.57 -11.02 -4.32
C GLU A 381 18.24 -10.44 -4.83
N LEU A 382 18.21 -9.21 -5.37
CA LEU A 382 17.01 -8.62 -5.98
C LEU A 382 16.65 -9.36 -7.27
N ILE A 383 17.66 -9.72 -8.08
CA ILE A 383 17.47 -10.46 -9.32
C ILE A 383 16.95 -11.86 -9.02
N GLU A 384 17.58 -12.56 -8.07
CA GLU A 384 17.13 -13.88 -7.62
C GLU A 384 15.72 -13.84 -7.05
N LEU A 385 15.39 -12.83 -6.24
CA LEU A 385 14.07 -12.66 -5.64
C LEU A 385 12.97 -12.54 -6.71
N VAL A 386 13.19 -11.74 -7.75
CA VAL A 386 12.21 -11.54 -8.83
C VAL A 386 12.18 -12.75 -9.77
N ALA A 387 13.33 -13.32 -10.14
CA ALA A 387 13.40 -14.40 -11.11
C ALA A 387 12.96 -15.77 -10.57
N CYS A 388 13.06 -15.99 -9.25
CA CYS A 388 12.72 -17.27 -8.64
C CYS A 388 11.21 -17.54 -8.71
N PRO A 389 10.76 -18.62 -9.38
CA PRO A 389 9.33 -18.94 -9.48
C PRO A 389 8.68 -19.24 -8.13
N GLU A 390 9.46 -19.75 -7.17
CA GLU A 390 8.97 -20.15 -5.84
C GLU A 390 8.60 -18.95 -4.96
N THR A 391 9.24 -17.79 -5.17
CA THR A 391 8.94 -16.57 -4.40
C THR A 391 7.65 -15.89 -4.88
N GLY A 392 7.22 -16.16 -6.12
CA GLY A 392 6.02 -15.61 -6.72
C GLY A 392 6.12 -14.12 -7.12
N PHE A 393 7.24 -13.43 -6.82
CA PHE A 393 7.36 -11.97 -7.01
C PHE A 393 7.16 -11.54 -8.46
N ILE A 394 7.64 -12.30 -9.44
CA ILE A 394 7.46 -11.97 -10.87
C ILE A 394 5.99 -11.74 -11.25
N ARG A 395 5.04 -12.43 -10.59
CA ARG A 395 3.60 -12.32 -10.84
C ARG A 395 2.98 -11.04 -10.26
N LEU A 396 3.70 -10.37 -9.37
CA LEU A 396 3.30 -9.08 -8.81
C LEU A 396 3.61 -7.94 -9.77
N PHE A 397 4.65 -8.07 -10.59
CA PHE A 397 5.05 -7.03 -11.53
C PHE A 397 4.09 -6.96 -12.71
N SER A 398 3.89 -5.74 -13.19
CA SER A 398 3.33 -5.50 -14.51
C SER A 398 4.43 -5.59 -15.58
N GLN A 399 4.04 -5.59 -16.86
CA GLN A 399 5.01 -5.64 -17.95
C GLN A 399 5.91 -4.41 -17.99
N GLN A 400 5.38 -3.21 -17.73
CA GLN A 400 6.20 -2.00 -17.75
C GLN A 400 7.16 -1.95 -16.56
N GLN A 401 6.72 -2.37 -15.37
CA GLN A 401 7.60 -2.49 -14.20
C GLN A 401 8.72 -3.50 -14.43
N LEU A 402 8.46 -4.62 -15.12
CA LEU A 402 9.53 -5.56 -15.50
C LEU A 402 10.51 -4.94 -16.49
N GLN A 403 10.04 -4.14 -17.44
CA GLN A 403 10.93 -3.41 -18.35
C GLN A 403 11.79 -2.40 -17.61
N GLU A 404 11.20 -1.63 -16.69
CA GLU A 404 11.92 -0.68 -15.84
C GLU A 404 12.96 -1.39 -14.97
N PHE A 405 12.60 -2.51 -14.35
CA PHE A 405 13.52 -3.35 -13.58
C PHE A 405 14.73 -3.79 -14.40
N LEU A 406 14.52 -4.25 -15.63
CA LEU A 406 15.60 -4.65 -16.54
C LEU A 406 16.45 -3.45 -17.01
N LEU A 407 15.86 -2.26 -17.11
CA LEU A 407 16.61 -1.05 -17.44
C LEU A 407 17.55 -0.65 -16.31
N PHE A 408 17.09 -0.69 -15.05
CA PHE A 408 17.96 -0.46 -13.90
C PHE A 408 19.06 -1.51 -13.80
N GLU A 409 18.76 -2.78 -14.04
CA GLU A 409 19.77 -3.84 -14.05
C GLU A 409 20.85 -3.61 -15.09
N ARG A 410 20.43 -3.19 -16.29
CA ARG A 410 21.36 -2.84 -17.37
C ARG A 410 22.23 -1.65 -16.99
N GLU A 411 21.66 -0.60 -16.42
CA GLU A 411 22.37 0.61 -16.01
C GLU A 411 23.39 0.28 -14.90
N TYR A 412 22.96 -0.44 -13.87
CA TYR A 412 23.83 -0.96 -12.82
C TYR A 412 25.03 -1.73 -13.38
N SER A 413 24.76 -2.68 -14.29
CA SER A 413 25.80 -3.51 -14.91
C SER A 413 26.82 -2.67 -15.69
N ILE A 414 26.38 -1.64 -16.41
CA ILE A 414 27.26 -0.73 -17.15
C ILE A 414 28.17 0.02 -16.17
N CYS A 415 27.61 0.67 -15.16
CA CYS A 415 28.36 1.42 -14.16
C CYS A 415 29.35 0.52 -13.40
N ALA A 416 28.95 -0.70 -13.05
CA ALA A 416 29.81 -1.67 -12.38
C ALA A 416 31.02 -2.08 -13.23
N MET A 417 30.81 -2.32 -14.54
CA MET A 417 31.90 -2.63 -15.47
C MET A 417 32.85 -1.45 -15.65
N GLU A 418 32.33 -0.24 -15.86
CA GLU A 418 33.15 0.98 -16.00
C GLU A 418 34.02 1.20 -14.75
N LEU A 419 33.43 1.03 -13.56
CA LEU A 419 34.17 1.13 -12.30
C LEU A 419 35.26 0.06 -12.17
N GLN A 420 34.99 -1.17 -12.61
CA GLN A 420 35.97 -2.25 -12.61
C GLN A 420 37.14 -1.97 -13.58
N GLU A 421 36.86 -1.40 -14.75
CA GLU A 421 37.87 -0.98 -15.72
C GLU A 421 38.76 0.14 -15.15
N GLU A 422 38.18 1.18 -14.55
CA GLU A 422 38.93 2.27 -13.92
C GLU A 422 39.85 1.77 -12.80
N ARG A 423 39.33 0.90 -11.92
CA ARG A 423 40.12 0.25 -10.86
C ARG A 423 41.26 -0.57 -11.44
N SER A 424 41.02 -1.30 -12.52
CA SER A 424 42.04 -2.12 -13.19
C SER A 424 43.13 -1.29 -13.86
N MET A 425 42.78 -0.18 -14.52
CA MET A 425 43.75 0.75 -15.13
C MET A 425 44.62 1.44 -14.07
N SER A 426 44.04 1.92 -12.98
CA SER A 426 44.80 2.56 -11.90
C SER A 426 45.78 1.58 -11.23
N ALA A 427 45.40 0.32 -11.05
CA ALA A 427 46.27 -0.73 -10.54
C ALA A 427 47.42 -1.04 -11.52
N HIS A 428 47.15 -1.00 -12.83
CA HIS A 428 48.18 -1.20 -13.86
C HIS A 428 49.17 -0.02 -13.90
N GLU A 429 48.71 1.22 -13.81
CA GLU A 429 49.59 2.41 -13.76
C GLU A 429 50.49 2.43 -12.52
N GLN A 430 50.00 1.97 -11.37
CA GLN A 430 50.81 1.83 -10.14
C GLN A 430 51.91 0.76 -10.27
N LEU A 431 51.70 -0.27 -11.08
CA LEU A 431 52.68 -1.33 -11.34
C LEU A 431 53.82 -0.91 -12.29
N TYR A 432 53.62 0.12 -13.11
CA TYR A 432 54.64 0.66 -14.03
C TYR A 432 55.36 1.93 -13.53
N GLN A 433 55.03 2.41 -12.32
CA GLN A 433 55.74 3.51 -11.66
C GLN A 433 56.90 3.05 -10.73
N TYR A 434 57.18 1.74 -10.70
CA TYR A 434 58.38 1.14 -10.08
C TYR A 434 59.17 0.37 -11.14
#